data_AF-A0A7X2H4N0-F1
#
_entry.id   AF-A0A7X2H4N0-F1
#
_cell.length_a   1.000
_cell.length_b   1.000
_cell.length_c   1.000
_cell.angle_alpha   90.00
_cell.angle_beta   90.00
_cell.angle_gamma   90.00
#
_symmetry.space_group_name_H-M   'P 1'
#
loop_
_entity.id
_entity.type
_entity.pdbx_description
1 polymer ?
#
loop_
_entity_poly.entity_id
_entity_poly.type
_entity_poly.pdbx_seq_one_letter_code
_entity_poly.pdbx_strand_id
1 'polypeptide(L)' 'MKILFLYFLLAFMGLSMIVTIDLLSELSLSMSLHSIYTAFVNINIQESILMVFFISLPFINAIADSFKKRKQRTK' A
#
# COMPACT_ATOMS: atom_id res chain seq x y z
N MET A 1 -10.72 -1.22 -11.02
CA MET A 1 -10.39 -2.64 -10.77
C MET A 1 -8.96 -2.97 -11.19
N LYS A 2 -8.57 -2.85 -12.48
CA LYS A 2 -7.20 -3.16 -12.94
C LYS A 2 -6.09 -2.33 -12.27
N ILE A 3 -6.31 -1.03 -12.11
CA ILE A 3 -5.30 -0.13 -11.51
C ILE A 3 -5.09 -0.43 -10.01
N LEU A 4 -6.17 -0.72 -9.28
CA LEU A 4 -6.10 -1.10 -7.87
C LEU A 4 -5.37 -2.42 -7.66
N PHE A 5 -5.63 -3.39 -8.55
CA PHE A 5 -4.91 -4.66 -8.55
C PHE A 5 -3.42 -4.45 -8.83
N LEU A 6 -3.05 -3.55 -9.76
CA LEU A 6 -1.66 -3.19 -10.02
C LEU A 6 -0.97 -2.58 -8.80
N TYR A 7 -1.63 -1.65 -8.09
CA TYR A 7 -1.07 -1.08 -6.87
C TYR A 7 -0.92 -2.11 -5.75
N PHE A 8 -1.89 -3.00 -5.58
CA PHE A 8 -1.80 -4.10 -4.62
C PHE A 8 -0.66 -5.06 -4.97
N LEU A 9 -0.54 -5.45 -6.24
CA LEU A 9 0.53 -6.32 -6.72
C LEU A 9 1.91 -5.66 -6.51
N LEU A 10 2.02 -4.37 -6.78
CA LEU A 10 3.25 -3.60 -6.55
C LEU A 10 3.64 -3.59 -5.06
N ALA A 11 2.69 -3.34 -4.17
CA ALA A 11 2.92 -3.37 -2.72
C ALA A 11 3.33 -4.78 -2.25
N PHE A 12 2.68 -5.83 -2.77
CA PHE A 12 3.02 -7.22 -2.48
C PHE A 12 4.43 -7.58 -2.97
N MET A 13 4.80 -7.18 -4.18
CA MET A 13 6.16 -7.39 -4.70
C MET A 13 7.21 -6.66 -3.85
N GLY A 14 6.94 -5.42 -3.45
CA GLY A 14 7.83 -4.66 -2.58
C GLY A 14 8.02 -5.32 -1.21
N LEU A 15 6.92 -5.76 -0.58
CA LEU A 15 6.97 -6.46 0.71
C LEU A 15 7.70 -7.80 0.61
N SER A 16 7.42 -8.57 -0.44
CA SER A 16 8.14 -9.83 -0.72
C SER A 16 9.63 -9.59 -0.92
N MET A 17 10.02 -8.52 -1.61
CA MET A 17 11.42 -8.16 -1.80
C MET A 17 12.12 -7.85 -0.47
N ILE A 18 11.50 -7.04 0.40
CA ILE A 18 12.03 -6.72 1.73
C ILE A 18 12.26 -8.00 2.54
N VAL A 19 11.24 -8.86 2.63
CA VAL A 19 11.35 -10.13 3.38
C VAL A 19 12.42 -11.03 2.76
N THR A 20 12.53 -11.09 1.44
CA THR A 20 13.56 -11.91 0.77
C THR A 20 14.96 -11.40 1.08
N ILE A 21 15.19 -10.08 1.04
CA ILE A 21 16.48 -9.48 1.39
C ILE A 21 16.84 -9.76 2.85
N ASP A 22 15.88 -9.66 3.76
CA ASP A 22 16.10 -9.95 5.17
C ASP A 22 16.48 -11.42 5.40
N LEU A 23 15.78 -12.35 4.72
CA LEU A 23 16.11 -13.78 4.78
C LEU A 23 17.49 -14.08 4.19
N LEU A 24 17.87 -13.41 3.10
CA LEU A 24 19.21 -13.50 2.52
C LEU A 24 20.29 -12.92 3.45
N SER A 25 19.90 -11.96 4.30
CA SER A 25 20.74 -11.37 5.35
C SER A 25 20.77 -12.21 6.64
N GLU A 26 20.34 -13.48 6.57
CA GLU A 26 20.25 -14.42 7.70
C GLU A 26 19.28 -14.00 8.81
N LEU A 27 18.41 -13.01 8.58
CA LEU A 27 17.35 -12.68 9.53
C LEU A 27 16.26 -13.74 9.48
N SER A 28 15.82 -14.20 10.65
CA SER A 28 14.63 -15.05 10.74
C SER A 28 13.39 -14.30 10.23
N LEU A 29 12.42 -15.04 9.66
CA LEU A 29 11.17 -14.47 9.15
C LEU A 29 10.40 -13.66 10.22
N SER A 30 10.45 -14.10 11.49
CA SER A 30 9.86 -13.39 12.62
C SER A 30 10.57 -12.06 12.90
N MET A 31 11.89 -12.00 12.80
CA MET A 31 12.65 -10.74 12.91
C MET A 31 12.39 -9.80 11.73
N SER A 32 12.29 -10.31 10.50
CA SER A 32 11.94 -9.49 9.34
C SER A 32 10.56 -8.84 9.49
N LEU A 33 9.55 -9.62 9.88
CA LEU A 33 8.21 -9.09 10.16
C LEU A 33 8.21 -8.11 11.34
N HIS A 34 9.02 -8.36 12.36
CA HIS A 34 9.20 -7.44 13.48
C HIS A 34 9.87 -6.13 13.04
N SER A 35 10.86 -6.18 12.16
CA SER A 35 11.53 -5.02 11.57
C SER A 35 10.57 -4.15 10.77
N ILE A 36 9.71 -4.79 9.97
CA ILE A 36 8.64 -4.10 9.25
C ILE A 36 7.68 -3.43 10.25
N TYR A 37 7.25 -4.16 11.28
CA TYR A 37 6.35 -3.63 12.29
C TYR A 37 6.93 -2.45 13.08
N THR A 38 8.19 -2.55 13.52
CA THR A 38 8.87 -1.46 14.25
C THR A 38 9.06 -0.23 13.37
N ALA A 39 9.32 -0.41 12.07
CA ALA A 39 9.34 0.71 11.13
C ALA A 39 8.00 1.47 11.08
N PHE A 40 6.86 0.77 11.21
CA PHE A 40 5.54 1.40 11.28
C PHE A 40 5.21 2.01 12.65
N VAL A 41 5.70 1.43 13.75
CA VAL A 41 5.48 1.96 15.11
C VAL A 41 6.26 3.24 15.36
N ASN A 42 7.44 3.37 14.75
CA ASN A 42 8.29 4.56 14.92
C ASN A 42 7.87 5.75 14.04
N ILE A 43 6.78 5.61 13.28
CA ILE A 43 6.25 6.68 12.42
C ILE A 43 5.63 7.78 13.28
N ASN A 44 5.99 9.02 13.00
CA ASN A 44 5.39 10.17 13.67
C ASN A 44 3.94 10.41 13.18
N ILE A 45 3.08 11.02 14.00
CA ILE A 45 1.67 11.26 13.65
C ILE A 45 1.52 12.02 12.32
N GLN A 46 2.45 12.95 12.04
CA GLN A 46 2.48 13.74 10.81
C GLN A 46 2.78 12.89 9.57
N GLU A 47 3.75 11.98 9.69
CA GLU A 47 4.14 11.05 8.61
C GLU A 47 3.00 10.07 8.31
N SER A 48 2.30 9.60 9.35
CA SER A 48 1.15 8.72 9.20
C SER A 48 0.01 9.38 8.41
N ILE A 49 -0.29 10.66 8.70
CA ILE A 49 -1.30 11.44 7.94
C ILE A 49 -0.90 11.56 6.47
N LEU A 50 0.36 11.87 6.17
CA LEU A 50 0.85 11.96 4.80
C LEU A 50 0.78 10.61 4.09
N MET A 51 1.14 9.53 4.77
CA MET A 51 1.11 8.17 4.22
C MET A 51 -0.32 7.76 3.83
N VAL A 52 -1.30 8.03 4.70
CA VAL A 52 -2.72 7.80 4.42
C VAL A 52 -3.19 8.64 3.23
N PHE A 53 -2.80 9.92 3.16
CA PHE A 53 -3.15 10.79 2.03
C PHE A 53 -2.61 10.24 0.71
N PHE A 54 -1.31 9.89 0.64
CA PHE A 54 -0.69 9.34 -0.56
C PHE A 54 -1.25 7.97 -0.96
N ILE A 55 -1.53 7.09 0.01
CA ILE A 55 -2.18 5.80 -0.25
C ILE A 55 -3.59 5.99 -0.82
N SER A 56 -4.31 7.03 -0.39
CA SER A 56 -5.68 7.29 -0.86
C SER A 56 -5.75 7.88 -2.27
N LEU A 57 -4.74 8.61 -2.73
CA LEU A 57 -4.70 9.25 -4.06
C LEU A 57 -5.09 8.34 -5.24
N PRO A 58 -4.51 7.13 -5.42
CA PRO A 58 -4.88 6.25 -6.53
C PRO A 58 -6.34 5.76 -6.46
N PHE A 59 -6.96 5.81 -5.28
CA PHE A 59 -8.37 5.47 -5.10
C PHE A 59 -9.29 6.61 -5.50
N ILE A 60 -8.89 7.87 -5.30
CA ILE A 60 -9.72 9.05 -5.62
C ILE A 60 -10.10 9.06 -7.11
N ASN A 61 -9.16 8.83 -8.02
CA ASN A 61 -9.44 8.77 -9.46
C ASN A 61 -10.37 7.59 -9.81
N ALA A 62 -10.14 6.42 -9.21
CA ALA A 62 -10.97 5.24 -9.45
C ALA A 62 -12.41 5.41 -8.92
N ILE A 63 -12.57 6.10 -7.79
CA ILE A 63 -13.85 6.44 -7.17
C ILE A 63 -14.57 7.47 -8.05
N ALA A 64 -13.90 8.57 -8.42
CA ALA A 64 -14.48 9.62 -9.25
C ALA A 64 -15.00 9.09 -10.60
N ASP A 65 -14.23 8.24 -11.28
CA ASP A 65 -14.64 7.59 -12.53
C ASP A 65 -15.85 6.67 -12.33
N SER A 66 -15.91 5.94 -11.21
CA SER A 66 -17.03 5.05 -10.89
C SER A 66 -18.32 5.83 -10.64
N PHE A 67 -18.24 6.96 -9.93
CA PHE A 67 -19.38 7.86 -9.72
C PHE A 67 -19.85 8.51 -11.03
N LYS A 68 -18.92 8.94 -11.89
CA LYS A 68 -19.25 9.55 -13.19
C LYS A 68 -19.94 8.55 -14.13
N LYS A 69 -19.48 7.29 -14.17
CA LYS A 69 -20.12 6.21 -14.95
C LYS A 69 -21.51 5.84 -14.43
N ARG A 70 -21.75 5.89 -13.12
CA ARG A 70 -23.10 5.69 -12.55
C ARG A 70 -24.04 6.83 -12.95
N LYS A 71 -23.59 8.09 -12.88
CA LYS A 71 -24.40 9.27 -13.25
C LYS A 71 -24.83 9.25 -14.73
N GLN A 72 -24.00 8.72 -15.63
CA GLN A 72 -24.34 8.60 -17.06
C GLN A 72 -25.30 7.45 -17.39
N ARG A 73 -25.41 6.42 -16.54
CA ARG A 73 -26.37 5.31 -16.73
C ARG A 73 -27.78 5.60 -16.23
N THR A 74 -27.94 6.64 -15.40
CA THR A 74 -29.23 7.06 -14.83
C THR A 74 -29.88 8.20 -15.62
N LYS A 75 -29.18 8.76 -16.62
CA LYS A 75 -29.72 9.73 -17.57
C LYS A 75 -30.12 9.02 -18.85
#